data_AF-A0A937WP86-F1
#
_entry.id   AF-A0A937WP86-F1
#
_cell.length_a   1.000
_cell.length_b   1.000
_cell.length_c   1.000
_cell.angle_alpha   90.00
_cell.angle_beta   90.00
_cell.angle_gamma   90.00
#
_symmetry.space_group_name_H-M   'P 1'
#
loop_
_entity.id
_entity.type
_entity.pdbx_description
1 polymer ?
#
loop_
_entity_poly.entity_id
_entity_poly.type
_entity_poly.pdbx_seq_one_letter_code
_entity_poly.pdbx_strand_id
1 'polypeptide(L)'
;MTKNNYQIEEKPLITGEKPIKPHGMSSEKARRVKTRGHKKEYIYATLIGGKVIKGPRKADVMDSRGKIHSLKGGGEIKGGEGRKGKWQIFLHKASKFKKNTGFYGRDIFVKILKSYPKDYDDYQRQKERTKSKIIPYMKELRKYLTSYRKKYNFLDKAFFEKKVDYFVIYHEDTFYIYDRNEISKVFTKVLSVENNSTFQKVVFKYNDRIIGEIEVRTTDDGKYPSMLFNMLKLRAVDLLEKEIPKIEKLNPNLYTCGKAIDSLTL
;
A
#
# COMPACT_ATOMS: atom_id res chain seq x y z
N MET A 1 -29.85 54.95 -18.84
CA MET A 1 -29.01 54.15 -19.76
C MET A 1 -27.56 54.29 -19.33
N THR A 2 -27.06 53.34 -18.55
CA THR A 2 -25.69 53.37 -17.99
C THR A 2 -24.92 52.21 -18.63
N LYS A 3 -23.95 52.53 -19.50
CA LYS A 3 -23.11 51.54 -20.17
C LYS A 3 -21.99 51.13 -19.22
N ASN A 4 -22.00 49.88 -18.76
CA ASN A 4 -20.88 49.26 -18.06
C ASN A 4 -19.82 48.83 -19.08
N ASN A 5 -18.67 49.51 -19.05
CA ASN A 5 -17.45 49.06 -19.74
C ASN A 5 -16.80 47.96 -18.90
N TYR A 6 -16.98 46.69 -19.30
CA TYR A 6 -16.14 45.60 -18.83
C TYR A 6 -14.83 45.62 -19.63
N GLN A 7 -13.74 46.07 -19.00
CA GLN A 7 -12.39 45.80 -19.50
C GLN A 7 -12.08 44.31 -19.26
N ILE A 8 -11.88 43.57 -20.36
CA ILE A 8 -11.37 42.20 -20.32
C ILE A 8 -9.86 42.32 -20.22
N GLU A 9 -9.29 42.08 -19.04
CA GLU A 9 -7.86 41.85 -18.88
C GLU A 9 -7.49 40.51 -19.53
N GLU A 10 -6.76 40.57 -20.65
CA GLU A 10 -6.16 39.39 -21.27
C GLU A 10 -5.08 38.83 -20.34
N LYS A 11 -5.37 37.68 -19.72
CA LYS A 11 -4.36 36.90 -19.00
C LYS A 11 -3.38 36.29 -20.01
N PRO A 12 -2.06 36.47 -19.84
CA PRO A 12 -1.07 35.89 -20.73
C PRO A 12 -1.16 34.36 -20.71
N LEU A 13 -1.14 33.75 -21.90
CA LEU A 13 -1.00 32.31 -22.09
C LEU A 13 0.34 31.85 -21.50
N ILE A 14 0.28 31.13 -20.36
CA ILE A 14 1.45 30.46 -19.80
C ILE A 14 1.73 29.21 -20.64
N THR A 15 2.54 29.35 -21.69
CA THR A 15 3.12 28.26 -22.50
C THR A 15 4.35 27.64 -21.83
N GLY A 16 4.23 27.33 -20.54
CA GLY A 16 5.24 26.55 -19.81
C GLY A 16 4.81 25.10 -19.70
N GLU A 17 5.51 24.19 -20.37
CA GLU A 17 5.41 22.75 -20.05
C GLU A 17 5.63 22.58 -18.54
N LYS A 18 4.60 22.12 -17.81
CA LYS A 18 4.75 21.85 -16.38
C LYS A 18 5.83 20.78 -16.24
N PRO A 19 6.95 21.04 -15.54
CA PRO A 19 7.99 20.05 -15.38
C PRO A 19 7.38 18.81 -14.71
N ILE A 20 7.51 17.66 -15.38
CA ILE A 20 7.03 16.37 -14.89
C ILE A 20 7.79 16.10 -13.59
N LYS A 21 7.15 16.36 -12.45
CA LYS A 21 7.75 16.04 -11.15
C LYS A 21 7.87 14.53 -11.07
N PRO A 22 9.08 13.96 -10.90
CA PRO A 22 9.24 12.53 -10.77
C PRO A 22 8.45 12.04 -9.54
N HIS A 23 7.45 11.20 -9.78
CA HIS A 23 6.65 10.55 -8.73
C HIS A 23 7.40 9.36 -8.09
N GLY A 24 8.65 9.13 -8.48
CA GLY A 24 9.59 8.19 -7.87
C GLY A 24 10.40 8.81 -6.74
N MET A 25 10.66 8.02 -5.71
CA MET A 25 11.67 8.37 -4.71
C MET A 25 13.06 8.18 -5.35
N SER A 26 13.99 9.13 -5.20
CA SER A 26 15.36 8.94 -5.66
C SER A 26 15.99 7.69 -5.02
N SER A 27 16.94 7.05 -5.70
CA SER A 27 17.64 5.85 -5.19
C SER A 27 18.24 6.09 -3.82
N GLU A 28 18.80 7.27 -3.59
CA GLU A 28 19.37 7.67 -2.31
C GLU A 28 18.32 7.78 -1.20
N LYS A 29 17.18 8.44 -1.49
CA LYS A 29 16.07 8.55 -0.52
C LYS A 29 15.45 7.18 -0.25
N ALA A 30 15.35 6.30 -1.25
CA ALA A 30 14.91 4.92 -1.07
C ALA A 30 15.87 4.13 -0.16
N ARG A 31 17.19 4.33 -0.32
CA ARG A 31 18.22 3.75 0.57
C ARG A 31 18.08 4.23 2.01
N ARG A 32 17.86 5.54 2.23
CA ARG A 32 17.66 6.11 3.58
C ARG A 32 16.42 5.51 4.26
N VAL A 33 15.29 5.47 3.56
CA VAL A 33 14.04 4.85 4.05
C VAL A 33 14.24 3.37 4.39
N LYS A 34 14.96 2.62 3.55
CA LYS A 34 15.29 1.21 3.79
C LYS A 34 16.18 1.03 5.03
N THR A 35 17.21 1.85 5.17
CA THR A 35 18.14 1.82 6.31
C THR A 35 17.42 2.10 7.64
N ARG A 36 16.50 3.07 7.65
CA ARG A 36 15.65 3.33 8.82
C ARG A 36 14.71 2.17 9.14
N GLY A 37 14.15 1.52 8.11
CA GLY A 37 13.37 0.29 8.27
C GLY A 37 14.16 -0.79 9.01
N HIS A 38 15.39 -1.07 8.55
CA HIS A 38 16.27 -2.05 9.21
C HIS A 38 16.57 -1.68 10.67
N LYS A 39 16.85 -0.40 10.97
CA LYS A 39 17.06 0.04 12.36
C LYS A 39 15.86 -0.27 13.25
N LYS A 40 14.63 -0.05 12.75
CA LYS A 40 13.41 -0.37 13.50
C LYS A 40 13.21 -1.87 13.71
N GLU A 41 13.57 -2.69 12.73
CA GLU A 41 13.54 -4.15 12.88
C GLU A 41 14.49 -4.63 13.97
N TYR A 42 15.70 -4.05 14.09
CA TYR A 42 16.62 -4.36 15.18
C TYR A 42 16.07 -3.90 16.54
N ILE A 43 15.58 -2.67 16.65
CA ILE A 43 14.96 -2.16 17.88
C ILE A 43 13.81 -3.10 18.31
N TYR A 44 12.93 -3.44 17.37
CA TYR A 44 11.82 -4.34 17.62
C TYR A 44 12.30 -5.73 18.05
N ALA A 45 13.28 -6.30 17.35
CA ALA A 45 13.87 -7.59 17.71
C ALA A 45 14.42 -7.58 19.15
N THR A 46 15.14 -6.53 19.54
CA THR A 46 15.62 -6.37 20.92
C THR A 46 14.48 -6.31 21.93
N LEU A 47 13.41 -5.56 21.65
CA LEU A 47 12.26 -5.42 22.56
C LEU A 47 11.52 -6.74 22.82
N ILE A 48 11.58 -7.69 21.88
CA ILE A 48 10.90 -8.99 22.00
C ILE A 48 11.86 -10.16 22.27
N GLY A 49 13.13 -9.89 22.55
CA GLY A 49 14.15 -10.96 22.70
C GLY A 49 14.35 -11.81 21.44
N GLY A 50 14.08 -11.24 20.26
CA GLY A 50 14.10 -11.91 18.97
C GLY A 50 15.33 -11.57 18.11
N LYS A 51 15.27 -11.98 16.84
CA LYS A 51 16.32 -11.73 15.83
C LYS A 51 15.76 -11.30 14.48
N VAL A 52 16.49 -10.42 13.79
CA VAL A 52 16.16 -10.00 12.42
C VAL A 52 16.58 -11.09 11.44
N ILE A 53 15.63 -11.60 10.65
CA ILE A 53 15.91 -12.53 9.56
C ILE A 53 16.36 -11.74 8.33
N LYS A 54 17.65 -11.87 7.97
CA LYS A 54 18.19 -11.26 6.75
C LYS A 54 17.79 -12.10 5.53
N GLY A 55 17.37 -11.44 4.45
CA GLY A 55 17.08 -12.11 3.19
C GLY A 55 16.80 -11.15 2.05
N PRO A 56 16.84 -11.62 0.79
CA PRO A 56 16.71 -10.79 -0.41
C PRO A 56 15.31 -10.15 -0.58
N ARG A 57 14.32 -10.56 0.21
CA ARG A 57 12.92 -10.11 0.11
C ARG A 57 12.34 -9.82 1.49
N LYS A 58 12.52 -8.56 1.94
CA LYS A 58 12.14 -7.98 3.24
C LYS A 58 12.68 -8.76 4.45
N ALA A 59 13.32 -8.04 5.36
CA ALA A 59 13.64 -8.61 6.64
C ALA A 59 12.36 -8.68 7.47
N ASP A 60 12.19 -9.82 8.13
CA ASP A 60 11.11 -10.08 9.09
C ASP A 60 11.80 -10.33 10.45
N VAL A 61 11.10 -10.18 11.57
CA VAL A 61 11.66 -10.47 12.90
C VAL A 61 11.13 -11.82 13.39
N MET A 62 12.00 -12.65 13.93
CA MET A 62 11.65 -13.92 14.57
C MET A 62 11.79 -13.78 16.08
N ASP A 63 10.78 -14.17 16.85
CA ASP A 63 10.91 -14.23 18.31
C ASP A 63 11.63 -15.51 18.77
N SER A 64 11.83 -15.61 20.09
CA SER A 64 12.46 -16.77 20.76
C SER A 64 11.74 -18.09 20.50
N ARG A 65 10.44 -18.04 20.16
CA ARG A 65 9.58 -19.20 19.88
C ARG A 65 9.48 -19.55 18.39
N GLY A 66 10.22 -18.84 17.54
CA GLY A 66 10.24 -19.08 16.11
C GLY A 66 9.04 -18.50 15.35
N LYS A 67 8.21 -17.65 15.98
CA LYS A 67 7.12 -16.96 15.29
C LYS A 67 7.65 -15.79 14.49
N ILE A 68 7.00 -15.50 13.39
CA ILE A 68 7.45 -14.49 12.42
C ILE A 68 6.58 -13.24 12.50
N HIS A 69 7.24 -12.10 12.64
CA HIS A 69 6.66 -10.78 12.78
C HIS A 69 6.98 -9.93 11.56
N SER A 70 5.95 -9.47 10.84
CA SER A 70 6.10 -8.55 9.70
C SER A 70 5.90 -7.11 10.14
N LEU A 71 6.99 -6.35 10.24
CA LEU A 71 6.99 -4.94 10.64
C LEU A 71 6.62 -3.98 9.50
N LYS A 72 5.73 -3.02 9.76
CA LYS A 72 5.37 -1.90 8.86
C LYS A 72 5.47 -0.55 9.58
N GLY A 73 6.44 0.27 9.16
CA GLY A 73 6.60 1.64 9.70
C GLY A 73 6.04 2.77 8.82
N GLY A 74 5.81 2.51 7.53
CA GLY A 74 5.46 3.54 6.53
C GLY A 74 6.63 4.44 6.10
N GLY A 75 6.45 5.12 4.96
CA GLY A 75 7.38 6.13 4.46
C GLY A 75 7.40 7.42 5.30
N GLU A 76 8.37 8.30 5.05
CA GLU A 76 8.47 9.62 5.70
C GLU A 76 7.19 10.45 5.57
N ILE A 77 6.86 11.19 6.63
CA ILE A 77 5.93 12.32 6.58
C ILE A 77 6.60 13.34 5.65
N LYS A 78 6.01 13.59 4.49
CA LYS A 78 6.39 14.77 3.70
C LYS A 78 5.63 15.94 4.33
N GLY A 79 6.35 16.92 4.86
CA GLY A 79 5.75 18.17 5.35
C GLY A 79 4.87 18.79 4.27
N GLY A 80 3.70 19.26 4.67
CA GLY A 80 2.59 19.64 3.78
C GLY A 80 1.38 18.74 4.01
N GLU A 81 0.22 19.37 4.19
CA GLU A 81 -1.06 18.75 4.56
C GLU A 81 -1.36 17.44 3.81
N GLY A 82 -1.59 16.36 4.57
CA GLY A 82 -2.43 15.26 4.09
C GLY A 82 -1.78 13.94 3.67
N ARG A 83 -0.45 13.75 3.76
CA ARG A 83 0.15 12.40 3.54
C ARG A 83 1.10 11.99 4.67
N LYS A 84 0.51 11.70 5.83
CA LYS A 84 1.14 11.08 7.01
C LYS A 84 1.55 9.60 6.75
N GLY A 85 2.36 9.37 5.71
CA GLY A 85 2.93 8.07 5.31
C GLY A 85 1.98 7.15 4.52
N LYS A 86 2.56 6.32 3.64
CA LYS A 86 1.89 5.20 2.96
C LYS A 86 2.63 3.89 3.26
N TRP A 87 1.89 2.79 3.36
CA TRP A 87 2.44 1.45 3.22
C TRP A 87 2.38 1.03 1.75
N GLN A 88 3.53 0.76 1.15
CA GLN A 88 3.58 0.04 -0.11
C GLN A 88 3.46 -1.46 0.20
N ILE A 89 2.26 -2.00 -0.02
CA ILE A 89 1.97 -3.41 0.23
C ILE A 89 2.77 -4.25 -0.76
N PHE A 90 2.62 -3.97 -2.06
CA PHE A 90 3.49 -4.51 -3.10
C PHE A 90 3.67 -3.56 -4.29
N LEU A 91 4.71 -3.82 -5.07
CA LEU A 91 4.94 -3.26 -6.40
C LEU A 91 5.54 -4.35 -7.30
N HIS A 92 4.74 -4.88 -8.22
CA HIS A 92 5.09 -6.10 -8.96
C HIS A 92 4.91 -5.92 -10.48
N LYS A 93 5.95 -6.31 -11.24
CA LYS A 93 5.87 -6.47 -12.70
C LYS A 93 5.07 -7.71 -13.07
N ALA A 94 4.61 -7.78 -14.32
CA ALA A 94 3.84 -8.93 -14.83
C ALA A 94 4.58 -10.26 -14.65
N SER A 95 5.91 -10.27 -14.75
CA SER A 95 6.74 -11.45 -14.55
C SER A 95 6.61 -12.05 -13.15
N LYS A 96 6.45 -11.23 -12.10
CA LYS A 96 6.26 -11.72 -10.73
C LYS A 96 4.90 -12.41 -10.58
N PHE A 97 3.83 -11.88 -11.17
CA PHE A 97 2.51 -12.52 -11.15
C PHE A 97 2.48 -13.82 -11.96
N LYS A 98 3.16 -13.87 -13.11
CA LYS A 98 3.30 -15.10 -13.90
C LYS A 98 4.03 -16.22 -13.15
N LYS A 99 5.08 -15.87 -12.38
CA LYS A 99 5.86 -16.83 -11.58
C LYS A 99 5.16 -17.24 -10.28
N ASN A 100 4.33 -16.36 -9.69
CA ASN A 100 3.64 -16.64 -8.44
C ASN A 100 2.23 -17.19 -8.70
N THR A 101 2.16 -18.49 -9.00
CA THR A 101 0.91 -19.14 -9.39
C THR A 101 -0.17 -19.11 -8.30
N GLY A 102 0.23 -19.04 -7.02
CA GLY A 102 -0.67 -18.95 -5.87
C GLY A 102 -1.14 -17.53 -5.49
N PHE A 103 -0.85 -16.51 -6.31
CA PHE A 103 -1.34 -15.15 -6.03
C PHE A 103 -2.79 -14.97 -6.51
N TYR A 104 -3.67 -14.57 -5.60
CA TYR A 104 -5.11 -14.38 -5.90
C TYR A 104 -5.35 -13.13 -6.77
N GLY A 105 -6.14 -13.28 -7.83
CA GLY A 105 -6.38 -12.21 -8.81
C GLY A 105 -5.24 -12.01 -9.82
N ARG A 106 -4.23 -12.89 -9.86
CA ARG A 106 -3.05 -12.78 -10.75
C ARG A 106 -3.43 -12.60 -12.22
N ASP A 107 -4.45 -13.33 -12.70
CA ASP A 107 -4.76 -13.36 -14.13
C ASP A 107 -5.35 -12.01 -14.56
N ILE A 108 -6.13 -11.38 -13.68
CA ILE A 108 -6.65 -10.03 -13.87
C ILE A 108 -5.50 -9.01 -13.90
N PHE A 109 -4.54 -9.11 -12.98
CA PHE A 109 -3.35 -8.25 -13.01
C PHE A 109 -2.50 -8.42 -14.27
N VAL A 110 -2.35 -9.64 -14.77
CA VAL A 110 -1.64 -9.90 -16.03
C VAL A 110 -2.39 -9.27 -17.21
N LYS A 111 -3.73 -9.37 -17.26
CA LYS A 111 -4.55 -8.68 -18.29
C LYS A 111 -4.35 -7.16 -18.20
N ILE A 112 -4.47 -6.57 -17.01
CA ILE A 112 -4.26 -5.13 -16.79
C ILE A 112 -2.87 -4.69 -17.29
N LEU A 113 -1.81 -5.37 -16.87
CA LEU A 113 -0.44 -4.98 -17.24
C LEU A 113 -0.15 -5.18 -18.73
N LYS A 114 -0.77 -6.17 -19.39
CA LYS A 114 -0.64 -6.38 -20.83
C LYS A 114 -1.34 -5.31 -21.67
N SER A 115 -2.27 -4.55 -21.10
CA SER A 115 -2.89 -3.41 -21.79
C SER A 115 -1.94 -2.22 -21.96
N TYR A 116 -0.86 -2.18 -21.17
CA TYR A 116 0.17 -1.14 -21.27
C TYR A 116 1.23 -1.53 -22.32
N PRO A 117 1.74 -0.54 -23.08
CA PRO A 117 2.97 -0.70 -23.84
C PRO A 117 4.13 -1.21 -22.99
N LYS A 118 5.11 -1.83 -23.64
CA LYS A 118 6.36 -2.20 -22.97
C LYS A 118 7.16 -0.94 -22.59
N ASP A 119 7.19 0.03 -23.50
CA ASP A 119 7.99 1.24 -23.38
C ASP A 119 7.18 2.41 -22.85
N TYR A 120 7.82 3.21 -21.99
CA TYR A 120 7.17 4.35 -21.34
C TYR A 120 6.75 5.43 -22.34
N ASP A 121 7.60 5.69 -23.34
CA ASP A 121 7.35 6.73 -24.35
C ASP A 121 6.17 6.38 -25.24
N ASP A 122 6.02 5.10 -25.62
CA ASP A 122 4.82 4.61 -26.29
C ASP A 122 3.58 4.89 -25.44
N TYR A 123 3.65 4.62 -24.14
CA TYR A 123 2.54 4.92 -23.25
C TYR A 123 2.18 6.40 -23.19
N GLN A 124 3.16 7.31 -23.21
CA GLN A 124 2.86 8.75 -23.29
C GLN A 124 2.13 9.09 -24.59
N ARG A 125 2.56 8.54 -25.73
CA ARG A 125 1.92 8.77 -27.04
C ARG A 125 0.48 8.24 -27.11
N GLN A 126 0.17 7.11 -26.47
CA GLN A 126 -1.16 6.47 -26.51
C GLN A 126 -1.83 6.34 -25.14
N LYS A 127 -1.65 7.35 -24.29
CA LYS A 127 -2.09 7.36 -22.89
C LYS A 127 -3.59 7.12 -22.75
N GLU A 128 -4.42 7.87 -23.47
CA GLU A 128 -5.88 7.76 -23.37
C GLU A 128 -6.40 6.43 -23.91
N ARG A 129 -5.83 5.95 -25.03
CA ARG A 129 -6.13 4.60 -25.55
C ARG A 129 -5.80 3.52 -24.53
N THR A 130 -4.65 3.62 -23.85
CA THR A 130 -4.24 2.68 -22.81
C THR A 130 -5.19 2.72 -21.61
N LYS A 131 -5.56 3.92 -21.16
CA LYS A 131 -6.52 4.10 -20.06
C LYS A 131 -7.88 3.48 -20.37
N SER A 132 -8.42 3.67 -21.58
CA SER A 132 -9.69 3.05 -21.97
C SER A 132 -9.60 1.52 -22.01
N LYS A 133 -8.47 0.96 -22.48
CA LYS A 133 -8.25 -0.50 -22.52
C LYS A 133 -8.23 -1.16 -21.13
N ILE A 134 -7.83 -0.46 -20.07
CA ILE A 134 -7.71 -1.06 -18.73
C ILE A 134 -9.02 -1.09 -17.95
N ILE A 135 -9.97 -0.20 -18.28
CA ILE A 135 -11.26 -0.06 -17.59
C ILE A 135 -11.99 -1.39 -17.38
N PRO A 136 -12.22 -2.24 -18.40
CA PRO A 136 -12.94 -3.50 -18.19
C PRO A 136 -12.24 -4.40 -17.17
N TYR A 137 -10.91 -4.45 -17.18
CA TYR A 137 -10.15 -5.29 -16.25
C TYR A 137 -10.09 -4.71 -14.83
N MET A 138 -10.10 -3.39 -14.68
CA MET A 138 -10.24 -2.73 -13.36
C MET A 138 -11.63 -2.97 -12.76
N LYS A 139 -12.68 -3.00 -13.58
CA LYS A 139 -14.04 -3.41 -13.15
C LYS A 139 -14.09 -4.90 -12.79
N GLU A 140 -13.43 -5.76 -13.56
CA GLU A 140 -13.26 -7.19 -13.26
C GLU A 140 -12.58 -7.39 -11.90
N LEU A 141 -11.49 -6.66 -11.64
CA LEU A 141 -10.76 -6.70 -10.36
C LEU A 141 -11.65 -6.24 -9.19
N ARG A 142 -12.40 -5.14 -9.35
CA ARG A 142 -13.35 -4.68 -8.33
C ARG A 142 -14.36 -5.77 -8.01
N LYS A 143 -15.00 -6.35 -9.02
CA LYS A 143 -16.00 -7.43 -8.85
C LYS A 143 -15.38 -8.66 -8.17
N TYR A 144 -14.16 -9.04 -8.54
CA TYR A 144 -13.43 -10.13 -7.90
C TYR A 144 -13.24 -9.88 -6.39
N LEU A 145 -12.85 -8.66 -6.01
CA LEU A 145 -12.56 -8.25 -4.65
C LEU A 145 -13.80 -7.90 -3.81
N THR A 146 -15.01 -7.85 -4.39
CA THR A 146 -16.25 -7.71 -3.62
C THR A 146 -16.61 -9.00 -2.88
N SER A 147 -16.23 -10.18 -3.39
CA SER A 147 -16.48 -11.46 -2.72
C SER A 147 -15.62 -11.61 -1.46
N TYR A 148 -16.23 -11.92 -0.32
CA TYR A 148 -15.55 -12.05 0.98
C TYR A 148 -14.36 -13.01 0.91
N ARG A 149 -14.56 -14.26 0.46
CA ARG A 149 -13.48 -15.26 0.36
C ARG A 149 -12.34 -14.83 -0.56
N LYS A 150 -12.66 -14.24 -1.72
CA LYS A 150 -11.66 -13.76 -2.67
C LYS A 150 -10.88 -12.58 -2.12
N LYS A 151 -11.56 -11.64 -1.45
CA LYS A 151 -10.95 -10.49 -0.78
C LYS A 151 -10.03 -10.91 0.36
N TYR A 152 -10.46 -11.84 1.22
CA TYR A 152 -9.64 -12.39 2.29
C TYR A 152 -8.34 -12.99 1.75
N ASN A 153 -8.47 -13.92 0.79
CA ASN A 153 -7.34 -14.59 0.17
C ASN A 153 -6.39 -13.60 -0.52
N PHE A 154 -6.94 -12.59 -1.20
CA PHE A 154 -6.16 -11.53 -1.81
C PHE A 154 -5.40 -10.70 -0.79
N LEU A 155 -6.08 -10.15 0.22
CA LEU A 155 -5.48 -9.27 1.23
C LEU A 155 -4.44 -10.02 2.05
N ASP A 156 -4.75 -11.23 2.49
CA ASP A 156 -3.81 -12.07 3.22
C ASP A 156 -2.54 -12.30 2.40
N LYS A 157 -2.66 -12.71 1.13
CA LYS A 157 -1.48 -12.95 0.28
C LYS A 157 -0.74 -11.66 -0.09
N ALA A 158 -1.44 -10.54 -0.23
CA ALA A 158 -0.85 -9.25 -0.54
C ALA A 158 -0.01 -8.70 0.63
N PHE A 159 -0.50 -8.84 1.86
CA PHE A 159 0.21 -8.40 3.06
C PHE A 159 1.30 -9.38 3.51
N PHE A 160 1.05 -10.68 3.35
CA PHE A 160 1.82 -11.78 3.93
C PHE A 160 2.27 -12.77 2.85
N GLU A 161 3.43 -12.52 2.19
CA GLU A 161 3.96 -13.46 1.18
C GLU A 161 4.47 -14.78 1.81
N LYS A 162 4.93 -14.76 3.07
CA LYS A 162 5.52 -15.88 3.85
C LYS A 162 4.62 -16.30 5.03
N LYS A 163 5.00 -17.36 5.75
CA LYS A 163 4.42 -17.70 7.07
C LYS A 163 4.75 -16.57 8.05
N VAL A 164 3.83 -15.62 8.15
CA VAL A 164 3.82 -14.56 9.15
C VAL A 164 2.78 -14.94 10.19
N ASP A 165 3.12 -14.78 11.46
CA ASP A 165 2.22 -15.00 12.59
C ASP A 165 1.64 -13.65 13.06
N TYR A 166 2.47 -12.61 13.14
CA TYR A 166 2.07 -11.28 13.63
C TYR A 166 2.33 -10.15 12.64
N PHE A 167 1.40 -9.20 12.60
CA PHE A 167 1.53 -7.95 11.87
C PHE A 167 1.90 -6.84 12.86
N VAL A 168 3.04 -6.21 12.66
CA VAL A 168 3.55 -5.19 13.59
C VAL A 168 3.52 -3.83 12.94
N ILE A 169 2.89 -2.86 13.59
CA ILE A 169 2.86 -1.47 13.15
C ILE A 169 3.79 -0.66 14.02
N TYR A 170 4.69 0.11 13.41
CA TYR A 170 5.42 1.16 14.12
C TYR A 170 4.76 2.51 13.87
N HIS A 171 4.26 3.16 14.92
CA HIS A 171 3.61 4.46 14.88
C HIS A 171 3.93 5.25 16.15
N GLU A 172 4.32 6.53 15.99
CA GLU A 172 4.59 7.43 17.14
C GLU A 172 5.53 6.80 18.17
N ASP A 173 6.65 6.31 17.64
CA ASP A 173 7.73 5.66 18.41
C ASP A 173 7.33 4.41 19.22
N THR A 174 6.15 3.87 18.90
CA THR A 174 5.55 2.71 19.54
C THR A 174 5.33 1.58 18.53
N PHE A 175 5.51 0.34 18.98
CA PHE A 175 5.21 -0.87 18.23
C PHE A 175 3.89 -1.49 18.71
N TYR A 176 3.00 -1.78 17.76
CA TYR A 176 1.70 -2.42 18.00
C TYR A 176 1.68 -3.78 17.30
N ILE A 177 1.50 -4.86 18.06
CA ILE A 177 1.50 -6.24 17.58
C ILE A 177 0.07 -6.73 17.43
N TYR A 178 -0.30 -7.16 16.23
CA TYR A 178 -1.61 -7.74 15.92
C TYR A 178 -1.47 -9.18 15.41
N ASP A 179 -2.47 -10.02 15.70
CA ASP A 179 -2.58 -11.33 15.08
C ASP A 179 -2.88 -11.20 13.58
N ARG A 180 -2.12 -11.93 12.75
CA ARG A 180 -2.30 -11.89 11.29
C ARG A 180 -3.73 -12.23 10.87
N ASN A 181 -4.31 -13.28 11.46
CA ASN A 181 -5.61 -13.79 11.01
C ASN A 181 -6.72 -12.80 11.35
N GLU A 182 -6.64 -12.17 12.52
CA GLU A 182 -7.51 -11.09 12.93
C GLU A 182 -7.44 -9.90 11.97
N ILE A 183 -6.24 -9.42 11.63
CA ILE A 183 -6.06 -8.32 10.65
C ILE A 183 -6.70 -8.66 9.30
N SER A 184 -6.41 -9.84 8.75
CA SER A 184 -6.98 -10.29 7.47
C SER A 184 -8.51 -10.35 7.53
N LYS A 185 -9.10 -10.82 8.65
CA LYS A 185 -10.55 -10.87 8.85
C LYS A 185 -11.17 -9.49 8.97
N VAL A 186 -10.57 -8.59 9.76
CA VAL A 186 -11.03 -7.20 9.94
C VAL A 186 -11.03 -6.47 8.60
N PHE A 187 -9.89 -6.42 7.88
CA PHE A 187 -9.83 -5.76 6.58
C PHE A 187 -10.83 -6.36 5.57
N THR A 188 -11.03 -7.67 5.59
CA THR A 188 -12.03 -8.30 4.72
C THR A 188 -13.46 -7.92 5.11
N LYS A 189 -13.77 -7.84 6.39
CA LYS A 189 -15.12 -7.51 6.85
C LYS A 189 -15.46 -6.04 6.56
N VAL A 190 -14.57 -5.12 6.89
CA VAL A 190 -14.92 -3.69 7.01
C VAL A 190 -14.59 -2.87 5.77
N LEU A 191 -13.66 -3.32 4.91
CA LEU A 191 -13.31 -2.56 3.72
C LEU A 191 -14.30 -2.81 2.59
N SER A 192 -14.98 -1.76 2.13
CA SER A 192 -15.71 -1.78 0.87
C SER A 192 -14.73 -1.63 -0.30
N VAL A 193 -15.13 -2.13 -1.48
CA VAL A 193 -14.27 -2.13 -2.68
C VAL A 193 -15.01 -1.50 -3.85
N GLU A 194 -14.41 -0.44 -4.40
CA GLU A 194 -14.96 0.34 -5.50
C GLU A 194 -13.90 0.61 -6.57
N ASN A 195 -14.33 1.14 -7.71
CA ASN A 195 -13.42 1.81 -8.63
C ASN A 195 -13.40 3.31 -8.32
N ASN A 196 -12.31 3.99 -8.66
CA ASN A 196 -12.35 5.46 -8.69
C ASN A 196 -13.21 5.96 -9.87
N SER A 197 -13.52 7.26 -9.91
CA SER A 197 -14.37 7.87 -10.96
C SER A 197 -13.90 7.59 -12.39
N THR A 198 -12.58 7.47 -12.60
CA THR A 198 -11.99 7.19 -13.92
C THR A 198 -11.91 5.70 -14.26
N PHE A 199 -12.28 4.80 -13.35
CA PHE A 199 -12.12 3.34 -13.46
C PHE A 199 -10.68 2.86 -13.71
N GLN A 200 -9.67 3.66 -13.37
CA GLN A 200 -8.25 3.32 -13.52
C GLN A 200 -7.63 2.77 -12.23
N LYS A 201 -8.38 2.82 -11.14
CA LYS A 201 -7.96 2.29 -9.83
C LYS A 201 -9.05 1.43 -9.23
N VAL A 202 -8.66 0.45 -8.44
CA VAL A 202 -9.53 -0.18 -7.44
C VAL A 202 -9.17 0.40 -6.09
N VAL A 203 -10.16 0.90 -5.36
CA VAL A 203 -10.00 1.55 -4.06
C VAL A 203 -10.68 0.73 -2.98
N PHE A 204 -10.03 0.65 -1.82
CA PHE A 204 -10.60 0.12 -0.60
C PHE A 204 -11.01 1.29 0.28
N LYS A 205 -12.25 1.29 0.79
CA LYS A 205 -12.76 2.35 1.67
C LYS A 205 -13.23 1.80 3.01
N TYR A 206 -13.21 2.67 4.01
CA TYR A 206 -13.81 2.48 5.33
C TYR A 206 -14.50 3.78 5.72
N ASN A 207 -15.78 3.73 6.08
CA ASN A 207 -16.62 4.90 6.33
C ASN A 207 -16.46 5.96 5.21
N ASP A 208 -16.64 5.50 3.96
CA ASP A 208 -16.51 6.28 2.71
C ASP A 208 -15.16 6.94 2.42
N ARG A 209 -14.16 6.74 3.30
CA ARG A 209 -12.81 7.26 3.12
C ARG A 209 -11.92 6.20 2.49
N ILE A 210 -11.22 6.56 1.41
CA ILE A 210 -10.20 5.69 0.79
C ILE A 210 -9.11 5.36 1.82
N ILE A 211 -8.79 4.09 1.97
CA ILE A 211 -7.66 3.61 2.79
C ILE A 211 -6.63 2.89 1.92
N GLY A 212 -7.06 2.17 0.88
CA GLY A 212 -6.16 1.43 -0.01
C GLY A 212 -6.42 1.73 -1.48
N GLU A 213 -5.39 1.64 -2.31
CA GLU A 213 -5.46 1.88 -3.75
C GLU A 213 -4.61 0.87 -4.50
N ILE A 214 -5.23 0.15 -5.45
CA ILE A 214 -4.55 -0.65 -6.46
C ILE A 214 -4.58 0.12 -7.78
N GLU A 215 -3.41 0.39 -8.33
CA GLU A 215 -3.23 1.11 -9.60
C GLU A 215 -2.01 0.57 -10.36
N VAL A 216 -1.86 0.97 -11.62
CA VAL A 216 -0.62 0.74 -12.37
C VAL A 216 0.32 1.92 -12.16
N ARG A 217 1.56 1.62 -11.81
CA ARG A 217 2.64 2.61 -11.76
C ARG A 217 3.05 2.99 -13.18
N THR A 218 2.84 4.25 -13.54
CA THR A 218 3.13 4.84 -14.86
C THR A 218 4.21 5.90 -14.77
N THR A 219 5.34 5.58 -14.13
CA THR A 219 6.49 6.49 -13.95
C THR A 219 7.71 5.93 -14.65
N ASP A 220 8.50 6.79 -15.29
CA ASP A 220 9.78 6.41 -15.87
C ASP A 220 10.87 6.31 -14.80
N ASP A 221 10.81 5.23 -14.02
CA ASP A 221 11.77 4.93 -12.94
C ASP A 221 12.24 3.46 -12.99
N GLY A 222 12.23 2.87 -14.19
CA GLY A 222 12.58 1.47 -14.46
C GLY A 222 11.57 0.44 -13.91
N LYS A 223 10.53 0.88 -13.20
CA LYS A 223 9.45 0.03 -12.66
C LYS A 223 8.21 0.05 -13.54
N TYR A 224 8.19 0.85 -14.60
CA TYR A 224 7.14 0.82 -15.60
C TYR A 224 7.07 -0.51 -16.36
N PRO A 225 5.86 -1.01 -16.70
CA PRO A 225 4.63 -0.90 -15.93
C PRO A 225 4.62 -1.93 -14.78
N SER A 226 4.11 -1.55 -13.61
CA SER A 226 3.96 -2.45 -12.46
C SER A 226 2.64 -2.22 -11.72
N MET A 227 2.03 -3.29 -11.21
CA MET A 227 0.90 -3.14 -10.29
C MET A 227 1.40 -2.66 -8.94
N LEU A 228 0.78 -1.62 -8.42
CA LEU A 228 1.08 -0.98 -7.15
C LEU A 228 -0.14 -1.10 -6.24
N PHE A 229 0.04 -1.65 -5.05
CA PHE A 229 -0.96 -1.60 -3.98
C PHE A 229 -0.41 -0.78 -2.81
N ASN A 230 -1.04 0.36 -2.55
CA ASN A 230 -0.72 1.23 -1.43
C ASN A 230 -1.86 1.27 -0.42
N MET A 231 -1.51 1.49 0.85
CA MET A 231 -2.45 1.80 1.92
C MET A 231 -2.01 3.07 2.65
N LEU A 232 -2.96 3.95 2.97
CA LEU A 232 -2.74 5.15 3.77
C LEU A 232 -2.53 4.74 5.22
N LYS A 233 -1.31 4.93 5.74
CA LYS A 233 -0.89 4.38 7.03
C LYS A 233 -1.85 4.77 8.15
N LEU A 234 -2.09 6.06 8.34
CA LEU A 234 -2.90 6.49 9.48
C LEU A 234 -4.33 6.03 9.41
N ARG A 235 -4.97 6.11 8.24
CA ARG A 235 -6.34 5.61 8.11
C ARG A 235 -6.42 4.11 8.40
N ALA A 236 -5.38 3.36 8.06
CA ALA A 236 -5.29 1.95 8.41
C ALA A 236 -5.09 1.74 9.91
N VAL A 237 -4.28 2.57 10.57
CA VAL A 237 -4.13 2.56 12.04
C VAL A 237 -5.45 2.91 12.73
N ASP A 238 -6.07 4.04 12.37
CA ASP A 238 -7.36 4.48 12.91
C ASP A 238 -8.44 3.40 12.76
N LEU A 239 -8.44 2.69 11.64
CA LEU A 239 -9.36 1.56 11.41
C LEU A 239 -9.07 0.42 12.39
N LEU A 240 -7.80 0.03 12.54
CA LEU A 240 -7.43 -1.09 13.41
C LEU A 240 -7.66 -0.79 14.89
N GLU A 241 -7.42 0.44 15.34
CA GLU A 241 -7.73 0.86 16.72
C GLU A 241 -9.23 0.79 17.01
N LYS A 242 -10.07 1.13 16.03
CA LYS A 242 -11.53 1.06 16.16
C LYS A 242 -12.06 -0.36 16.13
N GLU A 243 -11.57 -1.18 15.21
CA GLU A 243 -12.07 -2.55 15.00
C GLU A 243 -11.41 -3.58 15.92
N ILE A 244 -10.27 -3.25 16.53
CA ILE A 244 -9.51 -4.08 17.48
C ILE A 244 -9.12 -3.23 18.71
N PRO A 245 -10.09 -2.85 19.56
CA PRO A 245 -9.87 -1.88 20.64
C PRO A 245 -9.13 -2.45 21.85
N LYS A 246 -9.06 -3.78 22.01
CA LYS A 246 -8.33 -4.41 23.13
C LYS A 246 -6.84 -4.21 22.92
N ILE A 247 -6.19 -3.46 23.81
CA ILE A 247 -4.76 -3.17 23.77
C ILE A 247 -4.17 -3.46 25.15
N GLU A 248 -3.03 -4.13 25.19
CA GLU A 248 -2.26 -4.38 26.41
C GLU A 248 -0.83 -3.86 26.24
N LYS A 249 -0.32 -3.21 27.28
CA LYS A 249 1.02 -2.64 27.30
C LYS A 249 2.02 -3.69 27.79
N LEU A 250 2.98 -4.05 26.95
CA LEU A 250 4.09 -4.93 27.35
C LEU A 250 5.26 -4.13 27.93
N ASN A 251 5.57 -2.98 27.32
CA ASN A 251 6.56 -2.01 27.81
C ASN A 251 6.25 -0.60 27.26
N PRO A 252 6.99 0.46 27.62
CA PRO A 252 6.71 1.83 27.17
C PRO A 252 6.54 2.01 25.66
N ASN A 253 7.22 1.20 24.84
CA ASN A 253 7.24 1.34 23.39
C ASN A 253 6.66 0.11 22.67
N LEU A 254 5.97 -0.79 23.39
CA LEU A 254 5.49 -2.07 22.86
C LEU A 254 4.13 -2.44 23.43
N TYR A 255 3.18 -2.65 22.52
CA TYR A 255 1.80 -3.00 22.83
C TYR A 255 1.37 -4.23 22.02
N THR A 256 0.56 -5.07 22.64
CA THR A 256 -0.17 -6.17 22.00
C THR A 256 -1.62 -5.78 21.83
N CYS A 257 -2.22 -6.22 20.71
CA CYS A 257 -3.56 -5.81 20.33
C CYS A 257 -4.42 -7.03 19.97
N GLY A 258 -5.69 -7.00 20.38
CA GLY A 258 -6.68 -8.02 20.05
C GLY A 258 -6.23 -9.42 20.42
N LYS A 259 -6.32 -10.36 19.48
CA LYS A 259 -5.93 -11.76 19.67
C LYS A 259 -4.43 -11.97 19.85
N ALA A 260 -3.60 -10.97 19.54
CA ALA A 260 -2.18 -11.07 19.86
C ALA A 260 -1.94 -11.08 21.37
N ILE A 261 -2.86 -10.52 22.18
CA ILE A 261 -2.73 -10.52 23.64
C ILE A 261 -2.71 -11.95 24.18
N ASP A 262 -3.61 -12.80 23.70
CA ASP A 262 -3.76 -14.15 24.24
C ASP A 262 -2.78 -15.15 23.57
N SER A 263 -2.29 -14.82 22.37
CA SER A 263 -1.46 -15.74 21.56
C SER A 263 0.03 -15.41 21.58
N LEU A 264 0.41 -14.15 21.84
CA LEU A 264 1.80 -13.77 21.97
C LEU A 264 2.29 -14.12 23.36
N THR A 265 3.39 -14.83 23.43
CA THR A 265 4.10 -15.03 24.67
C THR A 265 5.57 -14.78 24.39
N LEU A 266 6.10 -13.70 24.96
CA LEU A 266 7.49 -13.28 24.81
C LEU A 266 8.39 -14.06 25.77
#